data_AF-A0A0Q9ECV2-F1
#
_entry.id   AF-A0A0Q9ECV2-F1
#
_cell.length_a   1.000
_cell.length_b   1.000
_cell.length_c   1.000
_cell.angle_alpha   90.00
_cell.angle_beta   90.00
_cell.angle_gamma   90.00
#
_symmetry.space_group_name_H-M   'P 1'
#
loop_
_entity.id
_entity.type
_entity.pdbx_description
1 polymer ?
#
loop_
_entity_poly.entity_id
_entity_poly.type
_entity_poly.pdbx_seq_one_letter_code
_entity_poly.pdbx_strand_id
1 'polypeptide(L)'
;MGPAQPGSALCWREHETLSVARLTCVEPGRRLEWDLLQGPWPGQHRWRIEESAGGALVCHARSLAVVGTDQDVAKLRERLLVAVNDWNGRLRARFARS
;
A
#
# COMPACT_ATOMS: atom_id res chain seq x y z
N MET A 1 -10.13 21.31 -2.97
CA MET A 1 -10.23 19.91 -2.52
C MET A 1 -9.68 19.85 -1.11
N GLY A 2 -10.46 19.36 -0.14
CA GLY A 2 -9.97 19.12 1.23
C GLY A 2 -9.04 17.90 1.30
N PRO A 3 -8.34 17.68 2.43
CA PRO A 3 -7.52 16.49 2.62
C PRO A 3 -8.37 15.21 2.58
N ALA A 4 -7.81 14.13 2.06
CA ALA A 4 -8.49 12.84 2.02
C ALA A 4 -8.85 12.38 3.44
N GLN A 5 -10.07 11.87 3.62
CA GLN A 5 -10.57 11.39 4.91
C GLN A 5 -10.75 9.86 4.88
N PRO A 6 -10.70 9.18 6.04
CA PRO A 6 -11.12 7.78 6.12
C PRO A 6 -12.48 7.54 5.42
N GLY A 7 -12.57 6.46 4.65
CA GLY A 7 -13.69 6.17 3.75
C GLY A 7 -13.46 6.62 2.31
N SER A 8 -12.52 7.54 2.05
CA SER A 8 -12.19 7.98 0.69
C SER A 8 -11.66 6.84 -0.16
N ALA A 9 -12.15 6.73 -1.39
CA ALA A 9 -11.62 5.80 -2.38
C ALA A 9 -10.49 6.44 -3.17
N LEU A 10 -9.40 5.70 -3.33
CA LEU A 10 -8.33 5.97 -4.28
C LEU A 10 -8.44 4.95 -5.41
N CYS A 11 -8.63 5.44 -6.63
CA CYS A 11 -8.70 4.61 -7.82
C CYS A 11 -7.52 4.95 -8.73
N TRP A 12 -6.80 3.94 -9.21
CA TRP A 12 -5.73 4.12 -10.20
C TRP A 12 -5.73 2.96 -11.18
N ARG A 13 -5.17 3.19 -12.37
CA ARG A 13 -4.93 2.11 -13.34
C ARG A 13 -3.49 1.64 -13.22
N GLU A 14 -3.33 0.32 -13.14
CA GLU A 14 -2.05 -0.36 -13.20
C GLU A 14 -2.10 -1.27 -14.43
N HIS A 15 -1.37 -0.90 -15.48
CA HIS A 15 -1.56 -1.44 -16.82
C HIS A 15 -3.03 -1.34 -17.28
N GLU A 16 -3.66 -2.47 -17.63
CA GLU A 16 -5.06 -2.54 -18.05
C GLU A 16 -6.03 -2.78 -16.88
N THR A 17 -5.53 -2.97 -15.65
CA THR A 17 -6.37 -3.27 -14.49
C THR A 17 -6.68 -2.02 -13.68
N LEU A 18 -7.95 -1.83 -13.31
CA LEU A 18 -8.35 -0.83 -12.33
C LEU A 18 -8.08 -1.36 -10.92
N SER A 19 -7.30 -0.60 -10.16
CA SER A 19 -7.06 -0.82 -8.73
C SER A 19 -7.86 0.18 -7.92
N VAL A 20 -8.46 -0.30 -6.83
CA VAL A 20 -9.27 0.50 -5.91
C VAL A 20 -8.83 0.21 -4.49
N ALA A 21 -8.46 1.25 -3.76
CA ALA A 21 -8.17 1.19 -2.34
C ALA A 21 -9.08 2.14 -1.57
N ARG A 22 -9.46 1.75 -0.35
CA ARG A 22 -10.18 2.60 0.59
C ARG A 22 -9.24 3.05 1.68
N LEU A 23 -9.15 4.36 1.88
CA LEU A 23 -8.43 4.96 3.00
C LEU A 23 -9.13 4.56 4.30
N THR A 24 -8.45 3.89 5.21
CA THR A 24 -9.01 3.42 6.48
C THR A 24 -8.52 4.22 7.68
N CYS A 25 -7.31 4.77 7.60
CA CYS A 25 -6.73 5.56 8.68
C CYS A 25 -5.89 6.73 8.16
N VAL A 26 -6.02 7.89 8.80
CA VAL A 26 -5.18 9.07 8.61
C VAL A 26 -4.77 9.58 9.99
N GLU A 27 -3.48 9.47 10.31
CA GLU A 27 -2.84 10.13 11.44
C GLU A 27 -1.76 11.06 10.87
N PRO A 28 -2.00 12.38 10.76
CA PRO A 28 -1.08 13.31 10.12
C PRO A 28 0.35 13.22 10.68
N GLY A 29 1.34 13.15 9.78
CA GLY A 29 2.75 13.00 10.14
C GLY A 29 3.16 11.60 10.62
N ARG A 30 2.20 10.74 10.96
CA ARG A 30 2.47 9.49 11.68
C ARG A 30 2.09 8.23 10.91
N ARG A 31 0.88 8.20 10.33
CA ARG A 31 0.34 6.98 9.71
C ARG A 31 -0.70 7.28 8.65
N LEU A 32 -0.67 6.48 7.60
CA LEU A 32 -1.68 6.45 6.55
C LEU A 32 -1.92 5.00 6.17
N GLU A 33 -3.18 4.55 6.15
CA GLU A 33 -3.53 3.15 5.90
C GLU A 33 -4.65 3.02 4.87
N TRP A 34 -4.53 2.03 3.99
CA TRP A 34 -5.53 1.70 2.99
C TRP A 34 -5.78 0.21 2.92
N ASP A 35 -7.05 -0.15 2.75
CA ASP A 35 -7.45 -1.49 2.35
C ASP A 35 -7.60 -1.53 0.82
N LEU A 36 -6.83 -2.39 0.17
CA LEU A 36 -6.92 -2.65 -1.26
C LEU A 36 -8.11 -3.58 -1.51
N LEU A 37 -9.14 -3.04 -2.14
CA LEU A 37 -10.43 -3.71 -2.37
C LEU A 37 -10.45 -4.43 -3.71
N GLN A 38 -9.78 -3.87 -4.72
CA GLN A 38 -9.74 -4.38 -6.08
C GLN A 38 -8.38 -4.08 -6.70
N GLY A 39 -7.90 -4.95 -7.57
CA GLY A 39 -6.71 -4.75 -8.38
C GLY A 39 -6.18 -6.08 -8.91
N PRO A 40 -5.00 -6.10 -9.54
CA PRO A 40 -4.37 -7.32 -10.08
C PRO A 40 -3.77 -8.22 -8.98
N TRP A 41 -4.25 -8.09 -7.75
CA TRP A 41 -3.72 -8.72 -6.54
C TRP A 41 -4.75 -9.72 -6.01
N PRO A 42 -4.44 -11.02 -5.94
CA PRO A 42 -5.38 -12.02 -5.45
C PRO A 42 -5.68 -11.85 -3.96
N GLY A 43 -6.89 -11.39 -3.65
CA GLY A 43 -7.44 -11.33 -2.30
C GLY A 43 -7.54 -9.91 -1.73
N GLN A 44 -7.49 -9.81 -0.40
CA GLN A 44 -7.60 -8.55 0.34
C GLN A 44 -6.24 -8.20 0.94
N HIS A 45 -5.81 -6.96 0.72
CA HIS A 45 -4.51 -6.49 1.19
C HIS A 45 -4.65 -5.16 1.91
N ARG A 46 -3.74 -4.90 2.83
CA ARG A 46 -3.62 -3.66 3.55
C ARG A 46 -2.27 -3.04 3.30
N TRP A 47 -2.27 -1.78 2.93
CA TRP A 47 -1.09 -0.96 2.72
C TRP A 47 -1.03 0.10 3.80
N ARG A 48 0.15 0.29 4.38
CA ARG A 48 0.37 1.27 5.44
C ARG A 48 1.68 2.01 5.22
N ILE A 49 1.65 3.33 5.31
CA ILE A 49 2.85 4.15 5.47
C ILE A 49 2.84 4.67 6.89
N GLU A 50 3.92 4.48 7.64
CA GLU A 50 4.04 5.01 9.01
C GLU A 50 5.44 5.50 9.32
N GLU A 51 5.55 6.40 10.28
CA GLU A 51 6.82 6.85 10.84
C GLU A 51 7.41 5.75 11.73
N SER A 52 8.64 5.33 11.42
CA SER A 52 9.42 4.41 12.24
C SER A 52 9.98 5.12 13.47
N ALA A 53 10.47 4.35 14.45
CA ALA A 53 11.08 4.91 15.67
C ALA A 53 12.29 5.84 15.40
N GLY A 54 12.91 5.75 14.22
CA GLY A 54 14.01 6.62 13.79
C GLY A 54 13.57 7.84 12.98
N GLY A 55 12.27 8.17 12.93
CA GLY A 55 11.73 9.31 12.21
C GLY A 55 11.59 9.12 10.69
N ALA A 56 11.99 7.96 10.15
CA ALA A 56 11.85 7.66 8.73
C ALA A 56 10.45 7.10 8.42
N LEU A 57 9.83 7.55 7.31
CA LEU A 57 8.60 6.95 6.80
C LEU A 57 8.88 5.59 6.14
N VAL A 58 8.09 4.58 6.49
CA VAL A 58 8.21 3.21 6.00
C VAL A 58 6.87 2.73 5.46
N CYS A 59 6.91 2.13 4.27
CA CYS A 59 5.79 1.45 3.64
C CYS A 59 5.77 -0.03 4.03
N HIS A 60 4.58 -0.53 4.34
CA HIS A 60 4.27 -1.90 4.68
C HIS A 60 3.09 -2.39 3.84
N ALA A 61 3.10 -3.67 3.48
CA ALA A 61 1.94 -4.35 2.91
C ALA A 61 1.69 -5.67 3.66
N ARG A 62 0.42 -5.98 3.91
CA ARG A 62 -0.02 -7.22 4.53
C ARG A 62 -1.21 -7.80 3.77
N SER A 63 -1.18 -9.09 3.48
CA SER A 63 -2.37 -9.81 2.99
C SER A 63 -3.26 -10.19 4.18
N LEU A 64 -4.55 -9.84 4.09
CA LEU A 64 -5.59 -10.19 5.06
C LEU A 64 -6.29 -11.49 4.65
N ALA A 65 -6.53 -11.66 3.36
CA ALA A 65 -7.03 -12.88 2.74
C ALA A 65 -6.35 -13.04 1.39
N VAL A 66 -6.04 -14.27 0.98
CA VAL A 66 -5.52 -14.58 -0.35
C VAL A 66 -6.47 -15.56 -1.00
N VAL A 67 -6.75 -15.35 -2.28
CA VAL A 67 -7.60 -16.24 -3.09
C VAL A 67 -6.74 -16.85 -4.17
N GLY A 68 -6.74 -18.18 -4.31
CA GLY A 68 -5.97 -18.87 -5.33
C GLY A 68 -5.23 -20.10 -4.78
N THR A 69 -4.31 -20.62 -5.61
CA THR A 69 -3.45 -21.76 -5.28
C THR A 69 -2.23 -21.33 -4.47
N ASP A 70 -1.50 -22.28 -3.89
CA ASP A 70 -0.22 -22.00 -3.21
C ASP A 70 0.80 -21.31 -4.13
N GLN A 71 0.78 -21.64 -5.43
CA GLN A 71 1.62 -20.99 -6.42
C GLN A 71 1.24 -19.51 -6.62
N ASP A 72 -0.06 -19.18 -6.57
CA ASP A 72 -0.54 -17.80 -6.65
C ASP A 72 -0.14 -17.01 -5.41
N VAL A 73 -0.19 -17.64 -4.23
CA VAL A 73 0.27 -17.05 -2.97
C VAL A 73 1.76 -16.72 -3.03
N ALA A 74 2.59 -17.63 -3.56
CA ALA A 74 4.03 -17.40 -3.69
C ALA A 74 4.34 -16.22 -4.62
N LYS A 75 3.72 -16.19 -5.81
CA LYS A 75 3.87 -15.08 -6.77
C LYS A 75 3.39 -13.75 -6.19
N LEU A 76 2.28 -13.77 -5.45
CA LEU A 76 1.75 -12.58 -4.77
C LEU A 76 2.75 -12.06 -3.74
N ARG A 77 3.35 -12.93 -2.92
CA ARG A 77 4.36 -12.53 -1.92
C ARG A 77 5.55 -11.85 -2.57
N GLU A 78 6.07 -12.42 -3.67
CA GLU A 78 7.17 -11.84 -4.43
C GLU A 78 6.79 -10.44 -4.98
N ARG A 79 5.63 -10.33 -5.63
CA ARG A 79 5.15 -9.04 -6.16
C ARG A 79 4.96 -7.99 -5.07
N LEU A 80 4.40 -8.37 -3.92
CA LEU A 80 4.22 -7.46 -2.78
C LEU A 80 5.57 -6.98 -2.23
N LEU A 81 6.54 -7.87 -2.12
CA LEU A 81 7.89 -7.51 -1.66
C LEU A 81 8.55 -6.51 -2.60
N VAL A 82 8.48 -6.74 -3.91
CA VAL A 82 9.00 -5.82 -4.92
C VAL A 82 8.33 -4.45 -4.80
N ALA A 83 7.00 -4.41 -4.72
CA ALA A 83 6.27 -3.15 -4.63
C ALA A 83 6.56 -2.38 -3.34
N VAL A 84 6.64 -3.07 -2.20
CA VAL A 84 7.00 -2.46 -0.90
C VAL A 84 8.43 -1.90 -0.95
N ASN A 85 9.37 -2.60 -1.56
CA ASN A 85 10.75 -2.15 -1.68
C ASN A 85 10.87 -0.92 -2.60
N ASP A 86 10.16 -0.89 -3.72
CA ASP A 86 10.09 0.29 -4.61
C ASP A 86 9.55 1.51 -3.86
N TRP A 87 8.41 1.36 -3.17
CA TRP A 87 7.82 2.44 -2.38
C TRP A 87 8.75 2.94 -1.27
N ASN A 88 9.40 2.04 -0.54
CA ASN A 88 10.38 2.42 0.47
C ASN A 88 11.58 3.16 -0.14
N GLY A 89 12.05 2.76 -1.32
CA GLY A 89 13.09 3.47 -2.06
C GLY A 89 12.66 4.89 -2.43
N ARG A 90 11.43 5.06 -2.94
CA ARG A 90 10.86 6.37 -3.29
C ARG A 90 10.68 7.29 -2.08
N LEU A 91 10.18 6.75 -0.96
CA LEU A 91 10.05 7.49 0.30
C LEU A 91 11.42 8.00 0.75
N ARG A 92 12.43 7.13 0.82
CA ARG A 92 13.80 7.54 1.18
C ARG A 92 14.33 8.62 0.25
N ALA A 93 14.19 8.45 -1.07
CA ALA A 93 14.67 9.44 -2.05
C ALA A 93 13.96 10.79 -1.92
N ARG A 94 12.66 10.80 -1.59
CA ARG A 94 11.84 12.02 -1.45
C ARG A 94 12.18 12.80 -0.19
N PHE A 95 12.51 12.12 0.91
CA PHE A 95 12.77 12.73 2.22
C PHE A 95 14.25 12.88 2.57
N ALA A 96 15.17 12.27 1.81
CA ALA A 96 16.59 12.57 1.88
C ALA A 96 16.97 13.91 1.21
N ARG A 97 16.04 14.50 0.43
CA ARG A 97 16.23 15.77 -0.30
C ARG A 97 15.57 16.98 0.40
N SER A 98 15.10 16.79 1.63
CA SER A 98 14.38 17.80 2.43
C SER A 98 15.13 18.15 3.69
#